data_AF-A0A6J4KH97-F1
#
_entry.id   AF-A0A6J4KH97-F1
#
_cell.length_a   1.000
_cell.length_b   1.000
_cell.length_c   1.000
_cell.angle_alpha   90.00
_cell.angle_beta   90.00
_cell.angle_gamma   90.00
#
_symmetry.space_group_name_H-M   'P 1'
#
loop_
_entity.id
_entity.type
_entity.pdbx_description
1 polymer ?
#
loop_
_entity_poly.entity_id
_entity_poly.type
_entity_poly.pdbx_seq_one_letter_code
_entity_poly.pdbx_strand_id
1 'polypeptide(L)'
;MTLSDDRGGETMPNERGAASAERGVGCALRARRWLRALAVAAFALAARPAAAQWVTTYDQFYYPAEHNWVYRDRYPFADRLFNAFDYGHAILYEELYTKPGAPASRLEQKQYDFLTRRVLPNPPRVPLEEVAIEIQYSRLAPEAKLMFEWAHLLHRQAYDILADERLDRAAKDAEMAKLLAYYKSRPDVKFSSRPKSMKLMQEQPYSLAFRRAYPKFNGLIWGYHWLQVGLYEPLVVGRTFAERQALSTATVARFRQMLEQPPRTMPHQMPMTAAVAPAFAARYPELAIIFDNLHSMHDVVSDILANDAVPRSAKRAEIVRAGRLFRDDTSYLVASTEAWRTMSQHMGIENMGGPAVGFTPALPTPTVTYGAVMSHDDSTGRMVAMKYGRATGAHGATAGGGEVDHAAMGHGPTPAA
;
A
#
# COMPACT_ATOMS: atom_id res chain seq x y z
N MET A 1 -42.32 -68.11 50.35
CA MET A 1 -43.08 -69.16 51.07
C MET A 1 -44.18 -68.43 51.83
N THR A 2 -45.44 -68.76 51.50
CA THR A 2 -46.71 -68.51 52.26
C THR A 2 -47.04 -67.06 52.65
N LEU A 3 -47.98 -66.36 51.98
CA LEU A 3 -49.47 -66.46 52.03
C LEU A 3 -50.08 -66.25 53.42
N SER A 4 -50.94 -65.22 53.53
CA SER A 4 -52.23 -65.07 54.27
C SER A 4 -52.41 -63.57 54.57
N ASP A 5 -53.29 -62.79 53.95
CA ASP A 5 -54.77 -62.88 53.86
C ASP A 5 -55.41 -62.73 55.26
N ASP A 6 -56.01 -61.56 55.60
CA ASP A 6 -57.47 -61.50 55.82
C ASP A 6 -58.05 -60.08 55.99
N ARG A 7 -59.25 -59.97 55.41
CA ARG A 7 -60.45 -59.09 55.54
C ARG A 7 -60.56 -58.18 56.78
N GLY A 8 -61.32 -57.07 56.78
CA GLY A 8 -62.35 -56.60 55.85
C GLY A 8 -63.11 -55.39 56.46
N GLY A 9 -64.09 -54.84 55.74
CA GLY A 9 -65.02 -53.84 56.27
C GLY A 9 -65.58 -52.90 55.20
N GLU A 10 -66.76 -53.25 54.68
CA GLU A 10 -67.56 -52.50 53.71
C GLU A 10 -68.02 -51.12 54.20
N THR A 11 -68.18 -50.17 53.28
CA THR A 11 -69.44 -49.40 53.05
C THR A 11 -69.26 -48.43 51.86
N MET A 12 -70.14 -48.57 50.87
CA MET A 12 -70.42 -47.61 49.77
C MET A 12 -71.84 -47.05 50.00
N PRO A 13 -72.31 -46.01 49.29
CA PRO A 13 -71.61 -44.94 48.55
C PRO A 13 -72.16 -43.54 48.92
N ASN A 14 -71.46 -42.46 48.54
CA ASN A 14 -72.19 -41.28 48.04
C ASN A 14 -71.32 -40.40 47.13
N GLU A 15 -71.92 -40.03 46.01
CA GLU A 15 -71.38 -39.12 45.00
C GLU A 15 -71.17 -37.72 45.58
N ARG A 16 -70.06 -37.07 45.20
CA ARG A 16 -69.98 -35.63 44.90
C ARG A 16 -68.60 -35.22 44.41
N GLY A 17 -68.57 -34.76 43.15
CA GLY A 17 -67.95 -33.49 42.80
C GLY A 17 -66.43 -33.43 42.73
N ALA A 18 -65.90 -33.69 41.53
CA ALA A 18 -64.59 -33.23 41.11
C ALA A 18 -64.53 -31.69 41.09
N ALA A 19 -63.58 -31.09 41.83
CA ALA A 19 -63.02 -29.78 41.53
C ALA A 19 -61.81 -29.49 42.43
N SER A 20 -60.61 -29.41 41.84
CA SER A 20 -59.58 -28.40 42.14
C SER A 20 -58.18 -28.90 41.74
N ALA A 21 -57.96 -29.07 40.44
CA ALA A 21 -56.65 -29.25 39.83
C ALA A 21 -56.39 -28.15 38.78
N GLU A 22 -56.57 -26.87 39.12
CA GLU A 22 -56.37 -25.75 38.17
C GLU A 22 -55.56 -24.56 38.71
N ARG A 23 -54.76 -24.74 39.77
CA ARG A 23 -53.93 -23.65 40.32
C ARG A 23 -52.42 -23.73 40.02
N GLY A 24 -51.97 -24.69 39.22
CA GLY A 24 -50.54 -24.87 38.89
C GLY A 24 -50.10 -24.41 37.49
N VAL A 25 -51.02 -24.28 36.53
CA VAL A 25 -50.65 -24.16 35.10
C VAL A 25 -50.44 -22.70 34.64
N GLY A 26 -51.06 -21.73 35.32
CA GLY A 26 -51.01 -20.31 34.93
C GLY A 26 -49.67 -19.61 35.16
N CYS A 27 -48.88 -20.03 36.17
CA CYS A 27 -47.61 -19.37 36.51
C CYS A 27 -46.47 -19.78 35.56
N ALA A 28 -46.41 -21.06 35.17
CA ALA A 28 -45.39 -21.58 34.25
C ALA A 28 -45.53 -21.06 32.81
N LEU A 29 -46.75 -20.75 32.35
CA LEU A 29 -47.01 -20.20 31.02
C LEU A 29 -46.63 -18.71 30.91
N ARG A 30 -46.74 -17.93 32.00
CA ARG A 30 -46.30 -16.53 32.02
C ARG A 30 -44.77 -16.45 32.02
N ALA A 31 -44.07 -17.23 32.85
CA ALA A 31 -42.60 -17.26 32.87
C ALA A 31 -41.98 -17.66 31.52
N ARG A 32 -42.59 -18.61 30.79
CA ARG A 32 -42.16 -19.01 29.44
C ARG A 32 -42.40 -17.95 28.37
N ARG A 33 -43.42 -17.10 28.52
CA ARG A 33 -43.67 -15.96 27.61
C ARG A 33 -42.66 -14.82 27.82
N TRP A 34 -42.28 -14.55 29.07
CA TRP A 34 -41.26 -13.53 29.39
C TRP A 34 -39.85 -13.96 28.97
N LEU A 35 -39.48 -15.24 29.15
CA LEU A 35 -38.20 -15.79 28.67
C LEU A 35 -38.10 -15.81 27.13
N ARG A 36 -39.20 -16.06 26.41
CA ARG A 36 -39.23 -15.95 24.94
C ARG A 36 -39.15 -14.51 24.46
N ALA A 37 -39.80 -13.56 25.15
CA ALA A 37 -39.72 -12.14 24.81
C ALA A 37 -38.31 -11.57 25.06
N LEU A 38 -37.65 -11.98 26.15
CA LEU A 38 -36.25 -11.61 26.43
C LEU A 38 -35.26 -12.26 25.45
N ALA A 39 -35.48 -13.50 25.02
CA ALA A 39 -34.64 -14.14 24.01
C ALA A 39 -34.79 -13.47 22.62
N VAL A 40 -36.01 -13.07 22.23
CA VAL A 40 -36.24 -12.34 20.98
C VAL A 40 -35.65 -10.92 21.04
N ALA A 41 -35.73 -10.24 22.18
CA ALA A 41 -35.09 -8.94 22.37
C ALA A 41 -33.55 -9.03 22.39
N ALA A 42 -32.97 -10.10 22.95
CA ALA A 42 -31.53 -10.34 22.93
C ALA A 42 -30.99 -10.67 21.52
N PHE A 43 -31.78 -11.39 20.69
CA PHE A 43 -31.43 -11.60 19.28
C PHE A 43 -31.60 -10.33 18.43
N ALA A 44 -32.56 -9.46 18.75
CA ALA A 44 -32.76 -8.20 18.04
C ALA A 44 -31.69 -7.14 18.33
N LEU A 45 -31.08 -7.12 19.53
CA LEU A 45 -29.98 -6.21 19.85
C LEU A 45 -28.59 -6.71 19.39
N ALA A 46 -28.44 -7.99 19.05
CA ALA A 46 -27.16 -8.55 18.59
C ALA A 46 -26.99 -8.48 17.06
N ALA A 47 -28.07 -8.33 16.30
CA ALA A 47 -28.01 -8.13 14.86
C ALA A 47 -27.78 -6.65 14.55
N ARG A 48 -26.56 -6.16 14.77
CA ARG A 48 -26.10 -5.01 13.97
C ARG A 48 -26.23 -5.46 12.52
N PRO A 49 -27.04 -4.80 11.67
CA PRO A 49 -27.01 -5.15 10.26
C PRO A 49 -25.55 -4.99 9.84
N ALA A 50 -24.94 -6.08 9.35
CA ALA A 50 -23.75 -5.93 8.54
C ALA A 50 -24.22 -5.04 7.38
N ALA A 51 -23.98 -3.74 7.49
CA ALA A 51 -24.33 -2.79 6.46
C ALA A 51 -23.58 -3.27 5.23
N ALA A 52 -24.28 -3.94 4.31
CA ALA A 52 -23.75 -4.30 3.03
C ALA A 52 -23.37 -2.98 2.36
N GLN A 53 -22.09 -2.66 2.37
CA GLN A 53 -21.60 -1.45 1.76
C GLN A 53 -21.50 -1.73 0.26
N TRP A 54 -22.55 -1.36 -0.46
CA TRP A 54 -22.52 -1.35 -1.92
C TRP A 54 -21.47 -0.35 -2.38
N VAL A 55 -20.54 -0.82 -3.20
CA VAL A 55 -19.56 0.01 -3.90
C VAL A 55 -19.75 -0.25 -5.39
N THR A 56 -19.88 0.82 -6.16
CA THR A 56 -19.89 0.71 -7.62
C THR A 56 -18.47 0.77 -8.14
N THR A 57 -18.06 -0.26 -8.86
CA THR A 57 -16.80 -0.28 -9.60
C THR A 57 -17.08 -0.12 -11.09
N TYR A 58 -16.19 0.57 -11.80
CA TYR A 58 -16.31 0.80 -13.23
C TYR A 58 -15.03 0.36 -13.91
N ASP A 59 -15.15 -0.22 -15.10
CA ASP A 59 -14.01 -0.45 -15.97
C ASP A 59 -13.35 0.89 -16.31
N GLN A 60 -12.02 0.85 -16.41
CA GLN A 60 -11.23 2.02 -16.73
C GLN A 60 -10.66 1.90 -18.13
N PHE A 61 -10.79 2.97 -18.90
CA PHE A 61 -10.43 2.98 -20.31
C PHE A 61 -9.27 3.93 -20.55
N TYR A 62 -8.37 3.53 -21.43
CA TYR A 62 -7.31 4.36 -21.97
C TYR A 62 -7.89 5.66 -22.54
N TYR A 63 -7.15 6.76 -22.39
CA TYR A 63 -7.36 7.91 -23.26
C TYR A 63 -7.16 7.46 -24.72
N PRO A 64 -8.16 7.58 -25.61
CA PRO A 64 -8.02 7.12 -26.99
C PRO A 64 -7.03 8.01 -27.76
N ALA A 65 -5.91 7.44 -28.21
CA ALA A 65 -4.90 8.16 -28.95
C ALA A 65 -4.08 7.24 -29.85
N GLU A 66 -3.52 7.79 -30.93
CA GLU A 66 -2.72 7.05 -31.91
C GLU A 66 -1.36 6.57 -31.37
N HIS A 67 -0.89 7.14 -30.26
CA HIS A 67 0.37 6.75 -29.63
C HIS A 67 0.21 5.55 -28.69
N ASN A 68 -1.02 5.10 -28.40
CA ASN A 68 -1.25 3.96 -27.51
C ASN A 68 -0.50 2.72 -28.02
N TRP A 69 0.16 2.01 -27.09
CA TRP A 69 0.98 0.82 -27.31
C TRP A 69 2.34 1.04 -27.98
N VAL A 70 2.71 2.27 -28.33
CA VAL A 70 4.02 2.55 -28.93
C VAL A 70 5.18 2.11 -28.02
N TYR A 71 5.05 2.26 -26.70
CA TYR A 71 6.09 1.81 -25.77
C TYR A 71 6.21 0.29 -25.76
N ARG A 72 5.08 -0.42 -25.78
CA ARG A 72 5.05 -1.89 -25.85
C ARG A 72 5.76 -2.40 -27.10
N ASP A 73 5.55 -1.77 -28.24
CA ASP A 73 6.16 -2.21 -29.50
C ASP A 73 7.66 -1.94 -29.53
N ARG A 74 8.09 -0.79 -29.00
CA ARG A 74 9.49 -0.33 -29.06
C ARG A 74 10.37 -0.84 -27.92
N TYR A 75 9.79 -1.08 -26.75
CA TYR A 75 10.47 -1.50 -25.52
C TYR A 75 9.79 -2.72 -24.90
N PRO A 76 9.56 -3.82 -25.67
CA PRO A 76 8.65 -4.89 -25.27
C PRO A 76 9.07 -5.60 -23.98
N PHE A 77 10.36 -5.76 -23.71
CA PHE A 77 10.79 -6.39 -22.47
C PHE A 77 10.50 -5.50 -21.24
N ALA A 78 10.77 -4.19 -21.36
CA ALA A 78 10.52 -3.23 -20.28
C ALA A 78 9.01 -3.06 -20.01
N ASP A 79 8.18 -2.94 -21.05
CA ASP A 79 6.72 -2.90 -20.91
C ASP A 79 6.17 -4.13 -20.18
N ARG A 80 6.66 -5.33 -20.54
CA ARG A 80 6.19 -6.57 -19.91
C ARG A 80 6.53 -6.65 -18.42
N LEU A 81 7.62 -6.03 -17.97
CA LEU A 81 7.94 -5.99 -16.54
C LEU A 81 6.83 -5.32 -15.73
N PHE A 82 6.09 -4.35 -16.30
CA PHE A 82 4.93 -3.77 -15.61
C PHE A 82 3.86 -4.83 -15.31
N ASN A 83 3.61 -5.78 -16.22
CA ASN A 83 2.68 -6.88 -15.96
C ASN A 83 3.18 -7.81 -14.83
N ALA A 84 4.50 -7.98 -14.69
CA ALA A 84 5.09 -8.72 -13.58
C ALA A 84 4.99 -7.96 -12.25
N PHE A 85 5.06 -6.63 -12.29
CA PHE A 85 4.92 -5.76 -11.12
C PHE A 85 3.47 -5.74 -10.62
N ASP A 86 2.51 -5.65 -11.53
CA ASP A 86 1.08 -5.77 -11.23
C ASP A 86 0.80 -7.11 -10.53
N TYR A 87 1.32 -8.23 -11.07
CA TYR A 87 1.24 -9.54 -10.40
C TYR A 87 1.85 -9.52 -8.99
N GLY A 88 3.03 -8.90 -8.84
CA GLY A 88 3.75 -8.83 -7.57
C GLY A 88 3.00 -8.06 -6.48
N HIS A 89 2.37 -6.94 -6.82
CA HIS A 89 1.51 -6.20 -5.90
C HIS A 89 0.23 -6.99 -5.56
N ALA A 90 -0.44 -7.54 -6.57
CA ALA A 90 -1.66 -8.34 -6.38
C ALA A 90 -1.43 -9.55 -5.45
N ILE A 91 -0.37 -10.33 -5.69
CA ILE A 91 -0.08 -11.50 -4.84
C ILE A 91 0.32 -11.08 -3.42
N LEU A 92 1.01 -9.94 -3.25
CA LEU A 92 1.34 -9.41 -1.94
C LEU A 92 0.07 -9.11 -1.12
N TYR A 93 -0.86 -8.37 -1.69
CA TYR A 93 -2.10 -8.00 -1.01
C TYR A 93 -2.97 -9.20 -0.69
N GLU A 94 -3.09 -10.14 -1.63
CA GLU A 94 -3.83 -11.37 -1.39
C GLU A 94 -3.23 -12.19 -0.25
N GLU A 95 -1.91 -12.34 -0.21
CA GLU A 95 -1.23 -13.11 0.82
C GLU A 95 -1.33 -12.46 2.20
N LEU A 96 -1.06 -11.15 2.31
CA LEU A 96 -1.18 -10.42 3.57
C LEU A 96 -2.61 -10.46 4.11
N TYR A 97 -3.62 -10.35 3.24
CA TYR A 97 -5.01 -10.35 3.67
C TYR A 97 -5.55 -11.75 3.98
N THR A 98 -5.27 -12.76 3.15
CA THR A 98 -5.86 -14.10 3.31
C THR A 98 -5.10 -14.97 4.29
N LYS A 99 -3.82 -14.68 4.55
CA LYS A 99 -2.94 -15.51 5.38
C LYS A 99 -2.12 -14.66 6.36
N PRO A 100 -2.75 -13.83 7.20
CA PRO A 100 -2.04 -12.90 8.09
C PRO A 100 -1.11 -13.59 9.11
N GLY A 101 -1.40 -14.84 9.49
CA GLY A 101 -0.56 -15.64 10.39
C GLY A 101 0.41 -16.61 9.70
N ALA A 102 0.57 -16.53 8.36
CA ALA A 102 1.52 -17.40 7.67
C ALA A 102 2.96 -17.06 8.06
N PRO A 103 3.86 -18.06 8.07
CA PRO A 103 5.28 -17.81 8.35
C PRO A 103 5.87 -16.85 7.33
N ALA A 104 6.82 -16.01 7.77
CA ALA A 104 7.46 -15.00 6.91
C ALA A 104 8.08 -15.59 5.63
N SER A 105 8.55 -16.84 5.67
CA SER A 105 9.08 -17.58 4.52
C SER A 105 8.09 -17.71 3.35
N ARG A 106 6.78 -17.56 3.59
CA ARG A 106 5.79 -17.54 2.53
C ARG A 106 5.99 -16.36 1.57
N LEU A 107 6.19 -15.16 2.10
CA LEU A 107 6.50 -13.98 1.28
C LEU A 107 8.01 -13.93 0.99
N GLU A 108 8.85 -13.95 2.03
CA GLU A 108 10.30 -13.69 1.94
C GLU A 108 11.10 -14.76 1.17
N GLN A 109 10.54 -15.96 0.98
CA GLN A 109 11.20 -17.04 0.25
C GLN A 109 10.32 -17.52 -0.89
N LYS A 110 9.14 -18.10 -0.61
CA LYS A 110 8.33 -18.76 -1.63
C LYS A 110 7.86 -17.80 -2.72
N GLN A 111 7.15 -16.73 -2.35
CA GLN A 111 6.66 -15.76 -3.33
C GLN A 111 7.80 -14.92 -3.91
N TYR A 112 8.76 -14.50 -3.08
CA TYR A 112 9.95 -13.80 -3.55
C TYR A 112 10.72 -14.60 -4.63
N ASP A 113 11.02 -15.88 -4.40
CA ASP A 113 11.76 -16.72 -5.35
C ASP A 113 10.92 -17.00 -6.60
N PHE A 114 9.60 -17.17 -6.46
CA PHE A 114 8.72 -17.32 -7.63
C PHE A 114 8.77 -16.07 -8.52
N LEU A 115 8.61 -14.88 -7.93
CA LEU A 115 8.68 -13.62 -8.66
C LEU A 115 10.03 -13.43 -9.33
N THR A 116 11.12 -13.56 -8.56
CA THR A 116 12.47 -13.23 -9.04
C THR A 116 13.08 -14.28 -9.97
N ARG A 117 12.71 -15.56 -9.84
CA ARG A 117 13.28 -16.64 -10.64
C ARG A 117 12.38 -17.14 -11.76
N ARG A 118 11.07 -16.82 -11.74
CA ARG A 118 10.12 -17.30 -12.76
C ARG A 118 9.43 -16.15 -13.48
N VAL A 119 8.83 -15.21 -12.75
CA VAL A 119 8.00 -14.14 -13.34
C VAL A 119 8.87 -13.05 -13.98
N LEU A 120 9.78 -12.43 -13.22
CA LEU A 120 10.61 -11.31 -13.69
C LEU A 120 11.57 -11.67 -14.84
N PRO A 121 12.17 -12.88 -14.89
CA PRO A 121 12.96 -13.28 -16.05
C PRO A 121 12.14 -13.48 -17.32
N ASN A 122 10.87 -13.89 -17.19
CA ASN A 122 9.96 -14.17 -18.29
C ASN A 122 8.60 -13.49 -18.06
N PRO A 123 8.55 -12.15 -18.11
CA PRO A 123 7.38 -11.41 -17.70
C PRO A 123 6.20 -11.65 -18.67
N PRO A 124 4.94 -11.60 -18.16
CA PRO A 124 3.75 -11.82 -18.97
C PRO A 124 3.69 -10.87 -20.18
N ARG A 125 3.28 -11.40 -21.35
CA ARG A 125 3.20 -10.62 -22.59
C ARG A 125 2.01 -9.67 -22.63
N VAL A 126 0.94 -10.03 -21.93
CA VAL A 126 -0.30 -9.26 -21.86
C VAL A 126 -0.51 -8.79 -20.41
N PRO A 127 -1.18 -7.64 -20.21
CA PRO A 127 -1.66 -7.25 -18.90
C PRO A 127 -2.47 -8.37 -18.25
N LEU A 128 -2.33 -8.50 -16.94
CA LEU A 128 -3.05 -9.49 -16.15
C LEU A 128 -4.31 -8.85 -15.56
N GLU A 129 -5.39 -9.60 -15.52
CA GLU A 129 -6.55 -9.23 -14.72
C GLU A 129 -6.20 -9.44 -13.23
N GLU A 130 -5.72 -8.37 -12.57
CA GLU A 130 -5.28 -8.44 -11.17
C GLU A 130 -6.37 -9.00 -10.25
N VAL A 131 -7.66 -8.73 -10.52
CA VAL A 131 -8.80 -9.33 -9.78
C VAL A 131 -8.78 -10.86 -9.72
N ALA A 132 -8.16 -11.53 -10.71
CA ALA A 132 -8.03 -12.98 -10.75
C ALA A 132 -6.90 -13.51 -9.84
N ILE A 133 -6.04 -12.63 -9.34
CA ILE A 133 -4.92 -12.92 -8.43
C ILE A 133 -5.26 -12.44 -7.02
N GLU A 134 -5.69 -11.18 -6.89
CA GLU A 134 -6.04 -10.53 -5.61
C GLU A 134 -7.55 -10.60 -5.31
N ILE A 135 -8.12 -11.80 -5.37
CA ILE A 135 -9.57 -12.03 -5.29
C ILE A 135 -10.16 -11.50 -3.99
N GLN A 136 -9.56 -11.82 -2.84
CA GLN A 136 -10.11 -11.41 -1.55
C GLN A 136 -9.78 -9.97 -1.21
N TYR A 137 -8.61 -9.49 -1.62
CA TYR A 137 -8.27 -8.08 -1.45
C TYR A 137 -9.16 -7.16 -2.31
N SER A 138 -9.43 -7.53 -3.56
CA SER A 138 -10.35 -6.78 -4.44
C SER A 138 -11.76 -6.65 -3.86
N ARG A 139 -12.21 -7.66 -3.11
CA ARG A 139 -13.49 -7.62 -2.37
C ARG A 139 -13.41 -6.75 -1.13
N LEU A 140 -12.25 -6.70 -0.47
CA LEU A 140 -12.04 -5.90 0.73
C LEU A 140 -12.07 -4.40 0.41
N ALA A 141 -11.27 -3.97 -0.57
CA ALA A 141 -11.03 -2.55 -0.86
C ALA A 141 -11.04 -2.25 -2.38
N PRO A 142 -12.19 -2.46 -3.06
CA PRO A 142 -12.30 -2.20 -4.50
C PRO A 142 -11.99 -0.74 -4.87
N GLU A 143 -12.23 0.22 -3.97
CA GLU A 143 -11.91 1.63 -4.21
C GLU A 143 -10.41 1.87 -4.36
N ALA A 144 -9.59 1.29 -3.48
CA ALA A 144 -8.13 1.43 -3.55
C ALA A 144 -7.58 0.74 -4.80
N LYS A 145 -8.15 -0.40 -5.17
CA LYS A 145 -7.81 -1.09 -6.41
C LYS A 145 -8.04 -0.21 -7.63
N LEU A 146 -9.21 0.40 -7.76
CA LEU A 146 -9.50 1.31 -8.88
C LEU A 146 -8.56 2.51 -8.91
N MET A 147 -8.13 3.03 -7.75
CA MET A 147 -7.12 4.09 -7.72
C MET A 147 -5.79 3.63 -8.33
N PHE A 148 -5.32 2.42 -7.96
CA PHE A 148 -4.09 1.84 -8.51
C PHE A 148 -4.20 1.60 -10.01
N GLU A 149 -5.28 0.96 -10.47
CA GLU A 149 -5.52 0.74 -11.91
C GLU A 149 -5.48 2.05 -12.70
N TRP A 150 -6.08 3.13 -12.17
CA TRP A 150 -6.16 4.41 -12.87
C TRP A 150 -4.80 5.05 -13.04
N ALA A 151 -3.96 4.96 -12.00
CA ALA A 151 -2.60 5.46 -12.04
C ALA A 151 -1.66 4.57 -12.86
N HIS A 152 -1.88 3.26 -12.89
CA HIS A 152 -1.14 2.33 -13.76
C HIS A 152 -1.44 2.58 -15.24
N LEU A 153 -2.69 2.89 -15.59
CA LEU A 153 -3.06 3.35 -16.94
C LEU A 153 -2.34 4.66 -17.29
N LEU A 154 -2.30 5.62 -16.37
CA LEU A 154 -1.54 6.86 -16.54
C LEU A 154 -0.06 6.60 -16.80
N HIS A 155 0.57 5.71 -16.02
CA HIS A 155 1.97 5.31 -16.22
C HIS A 155 2.19 4.81 -17.65
N ARG A 156 1.39 3.83 -18.08
CA ARG A 156 1.52 3.18 -19.40
C ARG A 156 1.33 4.17 -20.55
N GLN A 157 0.34 5.05 -20.47
CA GLN A 157 0.10 6.05 -21.53
C GLN A 157 1.17 7.15 -21.55
N ALA A 158 1.73 7.52 -20.40
CA ALA A 158 2.86 8.45 -20.35
C ALA A 158 4.09 7.84 -21.05
N TYR A 159 4.34 6.53 -20.88
CA TYR A 159 5.39 5.83 -21.61
C TYR A 159 5.16 5.84 -23.12
N ASP A 160 3.93 5.56 -23.56
CA ASP A 160 3.53 5.58 -24.96
C ASP A 160 3.84 6.93 -25.64
N ILE A 161 3.48 8.05 -24.98
CA ILE A 161 3.76 9.41 -25.49
C ILE A 161 5.28 9.64 -25.62
N LEU A 162 6.05 9.33 -24.58
CA LEU A 162 7.50 9.59 -24.59
C LEU A 162 8.25 8.71 -25.59
N ALA A 163 7.74 7.50 -25.83
CA ALA A 163 8.32 6.54 -26.75
C ALA A 163 8.01 6.81 -28.22
N ASP A 164 7.03 7.65 -28.54
CA ASP A 164 6.66 7.96 -29.92
C ASP A 164 7.64 8.92 -30.58
N GLU A 165 8.26 8.49 -31.68
CA GLU A 165 9.19 9.29 -32.48
C GLU A 165 8.45 10.20 -33.47
N ARG A 166 7.15 9.96 -33.71
CA ARG A 166 6.33 10.85 -34.56
C ARG A 166 6.05 12.18 -33.87
N LEU A 167 6.09 12.18 -32.53
CA LEU A 167 5.87 13.36 -31.72
C LEU A 167 7.20 14.06 -31.46
N ASP A 168 7.30 15.33 -31.84
CA ASP A 168 8.38 16.17 -31.37
C ASP A 168 8.21 16.52 -29.89
N ARG A 169 9.17 17.27 -29.35
CA ARG A 169 9.21 17.61 -27.93
C ARG A 169 8.01 18.46 -27.47
N ALA A 170 7.48 19.34 -28.32
CA ALA A 170 6.34 20.18 -27.99
C ALA A 170 5.02 19.38 -28.09
N ALA A 171 4.91 18.52 -29.09
CA ALA A 171 3.78 17.62 -29.25
C ALA A 171 3.68 16.63 -28.07
N LYS A 172 4.81 16.09 -27.59
CA LYS A 172 4.85 15.27 -26.37
C LYS A 172 4.31 16.00 -25.15
N ASP A 173 4.65 17.29 -24.97
CA ASP A 173 4.12 18.09 -23.86
C ASP A 173 2.61 18.30 -23.98
N ALA A 174 2.12 18.58 -25.19
CA ALA A 174 0.70 18.74 -25.44
C ALA A 174 -0.09 17.46 -25.15
N GLU A 175 0.40 16.29 -25.60
CA GLU A 175 -0.25 15.01 -25.30
C GLU A 175 -0.16 14.64 -23.82
N MET A 176 0.95 14.93 -23.14
CA MET A 176 1.05 14.75 -21.68
C MET A 176 0.03 15.60 -20.93
N ALA A 177 -0.19 16.84 -21.36
CA ALA A 177 -1.19 17.71 -20.75
C ALA A 177 -2.63 17.19 -20.94
N LYS A 178 -2.95 16.67 -22.14
CA LYS A 178 -4.25 16.03 -22.43
C LYS A 178 -4.45 14.77 -21.58
N LEU A 179 -3.44 13.92 -21.51
CA LEU A 179 -3.46 12.71 -20.70
C LEU A 179 -3.67 13.05 -19.21
N LEU A 180 -2.95 14.04 -18.68
CA LEU A 180 -3.13 14.50 -17.30
C LEU A 180 -4.53 15.07 -17.05
N ALA A 181 -5.09 15.83 -17.99
CA ALA A 181 -6.45 16.34 -17.90
C ALA A 181 -7.49 15.20 -17.88
N TYR A 182 -7.32 14.20 -18.75
CA TYR A 182 -8.16 12.99 -18.77
C TYR A 182 -8.06 12.22 -17.45
N TYR A 183 -6.84 11.99 -16.94
CA TYR A 183 -6.63 11.36 -15.63
C TYR A 183 -7.35 12.13 -14.50
N LYS A 184 -7.26 13.46 -14.51
CA LYS A 184 -7.88 14.32 -13.50
C LYS A 184 -9.42 14.39 -13.61
N SER A 185 -10.01 13.92 -14.72
CA SER A 185 -11.46 13.88 -14.91
C SER A 185 -12.18 12.88 -13.99
N ARG A 186 -11.43 11.98 -13.33
CA ARG A 186 -11.93 10.99 -12.36
C ARG A 186 -11.51 11.33 -10.92
N PRO A 187 -12.08 12.38 -10.31
CA PRO A 187 -11.73 12.79 -8.93
C PRO A 187 -12.08 11.72 -7.88
N ASP A 188 -12.96 10.78 -8.22
CA ASP A 188 -13.33 9.64 -7.40
C ASP A 188 -12.18 8.64 -7.17
N VAL A 189 -11.23 8.55 -8.12
CA VAL A 189 -10.13 7.56 -8.07
C VAL A 189 -8.73 8.11 -8.36
N LYS A 190 -8.59 9.37 -8.83
CA LYS A 190 -7.27 9.97 -9.07
C LYS A 190 -6.50 10.18 -7.76
N PHE A 191 -5.21 9.89 -7.78
CA PHE A 191 -4.28 10.41 -6.77
C PHE A 191 -4.15 11.92 -6.92
N SER A 192 -3.90 12.58 -5.79
CA SER A 192 -3.61 14.02 -5.75
C SER A 192 -2.40 14.35 -6.62
N SER A 193 -2.43 15.50 -7.30
CA SER A 193 -1.25 16.06 -7.97
C SER A 193 -0.45 17.00 -7.06
N ARG A 194 -0.81 17.08 -5.77
CA ARG A 194 -0.07 17.75 -4.71
C ARG A 194 0.86 16.74 -4.01
N PRO A 195 2.10 17.13 -3.68
CA PRO A 195 3.05 16.21 -3.07
C PRO A 195 2.63 15.86 -1.65
N LYS A 196 2.48 14.55 -1.36
CA LYS A 196 2.17 14.09 -0.01
C LYS A 196 3.43 14.03 0.84
N SER A 197 3.27 14.39 2.12
CA SER A 197 4.31 14.29 3.14
C SER A 197 4.59 12.84 3.47
N MET A 198 5.85 12.50 3.72
CA MET A 198 6.25 11.17 4.18
C MET A 198 5.60 10.79 5.52
N LYS A 199 5.04 11.74 6.27
CA LYS A 199 4.23 11.46 7.47
C LYS A 199 3.02 10.57 7.18
N LEU A 200 2.41 10.70 5.99
CA LEU A 200 1.27 9.88 5.59
C LEU A 200 1.66 8.41 5.35
N MET A 201 2.91 8.17 4.93
CA MET A 201 3.42 6.83 4.65
C MET A 201 4.13 6.21 5.87
N GLN A 202 4.98 6.97 6.56
CA GLN A 202 5.96 6.45 7.51
C GLN A 202 5.60 6.68 8.98
N GLU A 203 4.62 7.54 9.27
CA GLU A 203 4.34 8.00 10.64
C GLU A 203 2.89 7.78 11.09
N GLN A 204 2.15 6.92 10.38
CA GLN A 204 0.82 6.49 10.82
C GLN A 204 0.93 5.37 11.88
N PRO A 205 -0.11 5.13 12.69
CA PRO A 205 -0.07 4.07 13.71
C PRO A 205 0.23 2.67 13.17
N TYR A 206 -0.10 2.41 11.90
CA TYR A 206 0.17 1.13 11.25
C TYR A 206 1.51 1.07 10.50
N SER A 207 2.18 2.22 10.31
CA SER A 207 3.33 2.35 9.42
C SER A 207 4.46 1.40 9.79
N LEU A 208 5.26 1.06 8.77
CA LEU A 208 6.46 0.23 8.86
C LEU A 208 6.20 -1.26 9.15
N ALA A 209 4.97 -1.69 9.38
CA ALA A 209 4.66 -3.08 9.69
C ALA A 209 5.12 -4.04 8.58
N PHE A 210 4.82 -3.72 7.33
CA PHE A 210 5.21 -4.55 6.20
C PHE A 210 6.72 -4.56 6.02
N ARG A 211 7.37 -3.39 5.94
CA ARG A 211 8.82 -3.32 5.69
C ARG A 211 9.66 -3.98 6.80
N ARG A 212 9.18 -3.95 8.04
CA ARG A 212 9.86 -4.60 9.18
C ARG A 212 9.69 -6.11 9.16
N ALA A 213 8.49 -6.59 8.85
CA ALA A 213 8.19 -8.02 8.83
C ALA A 213 8.71 -8.73 7.57
N TYR A 214 8.78 -8.03 6.44
CA TYR A 214 9.08 -8.59 5.13
C TYR A 214 10.08 -7.71 4.33
N PRO A 215 11.33 -7.58 4.80
CA PRO A 215 12.31 -6.67 4.20
C PRO A 215 12.72 -7.06 2.77
N LYS A 216 12.82 -8.34 2.40
CA LYS A 216 13.14 -8.69 1.01
C LYS A 216 11.97 -8.37 0.08
N PHE A 217 10.75 -8.67 0.52
CA PHE A 217 9.58 -8.39 -0.31
C PHE A 217 9.32 -6.90 -0.44
N ASN A 218 9.48 -6.12 0.63
CA ASN A 218 9.40 -4.65 0.55
C ASN A 218 10.49 -4.08 -0.35
N GLY A 219 11.74 -4.53 -0.22
CA GLY A 219 12.82 -4.12 -1.13
C GLY A 219 12.55 -4.46 -2.59
N LEU A 220 11.87 -5.58 -2.87
CA LEU A 220 11.43 -5.95 -4.22
C LEU A 220 10.39 -4.99 -4.77
N ILE A 221 9.37 -4.65 -3.97
CA ILE A 221 8.32 -3.68 -4.34
C ILE A 221 8.92 -2.29 -4.59
N TRP A 222 9.81 -1.81 -3.73
CA TRP A 222 10.53 -0.56 -3.99
C TRP A 222 11.44 -0.66 -5.23
N GLY A 223 12.02 -1.82 -5.51
CA GLY A 223 12.71 -2.05 -6.79
C GLY A 223 11.79 -1.89 -8.01
N TYR A 224 10.53 -2.31 -7.90
CA TYR A 224 9.52 -2.10 -8.95
C TYR A 224 9.25 -0.61 -9.15
N HIS A 225 8.98 0.09 -8.05
CA HIS A 225 8.75 1.54 -8.07
C HIS A 225 9.92 2.29 -8.68
N TRP A 226 11.16 1.92 -8.31
CA TRP A 226 12.38 2.51 -8.88
C TRP A 226 12.42 2.33 -10.40
N LEU A 227 12.14 1.13 -10.92
CA LEU A 227 12.16 0.91 -12.37
C LEU A 227 10.99 1.63 -13.07
N GLN A 228 9.80 1.62 -12.46
CA GLN A 228 8.58 2.26 -13.00
C GLN A 228 8.70 3.78 -13.13
N VAL A 229 9.54 4.45 -12.35
CA VAL A 229 9.84 5.88 -12.58
C VAL A 229 11.15 6.09 -13.30
N GLY A 230 12.12 5.20 -13.10
CA GLY A 230 13.44 5.28 -13.71
C GLY A 230 13.42 5.15 -15.22
N LEU A 231 12.50 4.37 -15.80
CA LEU A 231 12.38 4.22 -17.25
C LEU A 231 11.90 5.49 -17.97
N TYR A 232 11.35 6.48 -17.26
CA TYR A 232 11.06 7.79 -17.86
C TYR A 232 12.32 8.57 -18.22
N GLU A 233 13.36 8.47 -17.40
CA GLU A 233 14.56 9.27 -17.55
C GLU A 233 15.28 9.00 -18.90
N PRO A 234 15.55 7.75 -19.30
CA PRO A 234 16.03 7.42 -20.65
C PRO A 234 15.24 8.06 -21.78
N LEU A 235 13.91 8.04 -21.70
CA LEU A 235 13.02 8.53 -22.76
C LEU A 235 13.01 10.05 -22.86
N VAL A 236 13.28 10.75 -21.76
CA VAL A 236 13.36 12.21 -21.71
C VAL A 236 14.75 12.71 -22.11
N VAL A 237 15.84 12.09 -21.63
CA VAL A 237 17.21 12.60 -21.85
C VAL A 237 17.84 12.11 -23.15
N GLY A 238 17.43 10.93 -23.64
CA GLY A 238 17.98 10.36 -24.87
C GLY A 238 17.59 11.19 -26.09
N ARG A 239 18.58 11.51 -26.93
CA ARG A 239 18.44 12.37 -28.12
C ARG A 239 17.99 11.60 -29.35
N THR A 240 18.31 10.31 -29.40
CA THR A 240 17.95 9.42 -30.50
C THR A 240 17.26 8.16 -29.98
N PHE A 241 16.52 7.47 -30.85
CA PHE A 241 15.90 6.19 -30.51
C PHE A 241 16.91 5.17 -29.97
N ALA A 242 18.07 5.03 -30.63
CA ALA A 242 19.12 4.11 -30.22
C ALA A 242 19.68 4.45 -28.82
N GLU A 243 19.88 5.74 -28.52
CA GLU A 243 20.31 6.18 -27.19
C GLU A 243 19.26 5.87 -26.12
N ARG A 244 17.98 6.18 -26.38
CA ARG A 244 16.88 5.85 -25.47
C ARG A 244 16.79 4.34 -25.21
N GLN A 245 16.98 3.53 -26.25
CA GLN A 245 16.99 2.07 -26.14
C GLN A 245 18.15 1.57 -25.29
N ALA A 246 19.37 2.03 -25.56
CA ALA A 246 20.55 1.66 -24.79
C ALA A 246 20.43 2.06 -23.31
N LEU A 247 19.97 3.28 -23.03
CA LEU A 247 19.72 3.76 -21.67
C LEU A 247 18.63 2.94 -20.97
N SER A 248 17.50 2.67 -21.64
CA SER A 248 16.42 1.85 -21.06
C SER A 248 16.89 0.43 -20.75
N THR A 249 17.68 -0.19 -21.63
CA THR A 249 18.29 -1.50 -21.38
C THR A 249 19.24 -1.45 -20.17
N ALA A 250 20.04 -0.39 -20.04
CA ALA A 250 20.92 -0.21 -18.88
C ALA A 250 20.11 -0.04 -17.58
N THR A 251 19.02 0.74 -17.59
CA THR A 251 18.13 0.91 -16.43
C THR A 251 17.49 -0.43 -16.01
N VAL A 252 17.03 -1.25 -16.96
CA VAL A 252 16.53 -2.61 -16.67
C VAL A 252 17.64 -3.51 -16.09
N ALA A 253 18.85 -3.44 -16.63
CA ALA A 253 19.99 -4.20 -16.11
C ALA A 253 20.34 -3.78 -14.67
N ARG A 254 20.29 -2.47 -14.37
CA ARG A 254 20.46 -1.95 -13.01
C ARG A 254 19.41 -2.49 -12.05
N PHE A 255 18.13 -2.49 -12.44
CA PHE A 255 17.07 -3.09 -11.63
C PHE A 255 17.37 -4.57 -11.31
N ARG A 256 17.82 -5.35 -12.31
CA ARG A 256 18.20 -6.75 -12.07
C ARG A 256 19.35 -6.90 -11.09
N GLN A 257 20.34 -6.01 -11.15
CA GLN A 257 21.47 -6.01 -10.22
C GLN A 257 21.03 -5.78 -8.76
N MET A 258 20.01 -4.95 -8.53
CA MET A 258 19.45 -4.75 -7.18
C MET A 258 18.92 -6.06 -6.57
N LEU A 259 18.51 -7.02 -7.40
CA LEU A 259 17.93 -8.30 -6.98
C LEU A 259 18.97 -9.39 -6.66
N GLU A 260 20.27 -9.11 -6.84
CA GLU A 260 21.34 -10.11 -6.69
C GLU A 260 21.63 -10.48 -5.23
N GLN A 261 21.60 -9.51 -4.29
CA GLN A 261 21.86 -9.74 -2.86
C GLN A 261 20.76 -9.12 -1.98
N PRO A 262 19.51 -9.61 -2.06
CA PRO A 262 18.39 -9.05 -1.31
C PRO A 262 18.49 -9.34 0.20
N PRO A 263 18.06 -8.41 1.07
CA PRO A 263 17.61 -7.04 0.76
C PRO A 263 18.75 -6.02 0.66
N ARG A 264 20.01 -6.42 0.84
CA ARG A 264 21.17 -5.52 0.96
C ARG A 264 21.39 -4.60 -0.25
N THR A 265 21.11 -5.08 -1.45
CA THR A 265 21.30 -4.32 -2.71
C THR A 265 20.04 -3.64 -3.22
N MET A 266 18.93 -3.74 -2.48
CA MET A 266 17.65 -3.13 -2.82
C MET A 266 17.54 -1.72 -2.22
N PRO A 267 16.58 -0.90 -2.67
CA PRO A 267 16.31 0.38 -2.03
C PRO A 267 16.05 0.23 -0.51
N HIS A 268 16.62 1.13 0.27
CA HIS A 268 16.44 1.31 1.72
C HIS A 268 15.43 2.42 2.05
N GLN A 269 15.10 3.26 1.08
CA GLN A 269 14.02 4.24 1.12
C GLN A 269 13.15 4.08 -0.12
N MET A 270 11.88 4.49 -0.01
CA MET A 270 10.97 4.53 -1.16
C MET A 270 11.59 5.42 -2.26
N PRO A 271 11.72 4.92 -3.50
CA PRO A 271 12.21 5.71 -4.61
C PRO A 271 11.30 6.90 -4.90
N MET A 272 11.89 8.09 -4.90
CA MET A 272 11.20 9.33 -5.26
C MET A 272 11.53 9.69 -6.71
N THR A 273 10.52 10.02 -7.51
CA THR A 273 10.68 10.32 -8.94
C THR A 273 11.64 11.50 -9.15
N ALA A 274 11.57 12.53 -8.31
CA ALA A 274 12.48 13.69 -8.38
C ALA A 274 13.96 13.36 -8.17
N ALA A 275 14.27 12.27 -7.46
CA ALA A 275 15.65 11.82 -7.25
C ALA A 275 16.07 10.85 -8.35
N VAL A 276 15.23 9.87 -8.68
CA VAL A 276 15.57 8.78 -9.61
C VAL A 276 15.54 9.21 -11.08
N ALA A 277 14.56 10.05 -11.45
CA ALA A 277 14.31 10.54 -12.81
C ALA A 277 14.15 12.08 -12.83
N PRO A 278 15.22 12.83 -12.53
CA PRO A 278 15.15 14.27 -12.31
C PRO A 278 14.74 15.06 -13.56
N ALA A 279 15.15 14.68 -14.78
CA ALA A 279 14.75 15.38 -15.98
C ALA A 279 13.26 15.20 -16.27
N PHE A 280 12.72 14.00 -16.06
CA PHE A 280 11.28 13.75 -16.13
C PHE A 280 10.51 14.58 -15.09
N ALA A 281 10.94 14.53 -13.82
CA ALA A 281 10.29 15.26 -12.73
C ALA A 281 10.37 16.80 -12.87
N ALA A 282 11.43 17.31 -13.48
CA ALA A 282 11.56 18.73 -13.79
C ALA A 282 10.55 19.16 -14.86
N ARG A 283 10.35 18.31 -15.89
CA ARG A 283 9.49 18.60 -17.03
C ARG A 283 8.01 18.36 -16.77
N TYR A 284 7.67 17.30 -16.06
CA TYR A 284 6.30 16.86 -15.78
C TYR A 284 6.06 16.67 -14.27
N PRO A 285 6.20 17.73 -13.45
CA PRO A 285 6.20 17.61 -12.00
C PRO A 285 4.91 17.02 -11.43
N GLU A 286 3.74 17.35 -12.00
CA GLU A 286 2.47 16.80 -11.52
C GLU A 286 2.36 15.28 -11.73
N LEU A 287 2.83 14.77 -12.87
CA LEU A 287 2.86 13.32 -13.12
C LEU A 287 3.81 12.62 -12.15
N ALA A 288 5.02 13.16 -11.98
CA ALA A 288 6.00 12.63 -11.03
C ALA A 288 5.46 12.57 -9.59
N ILE A 289 4.74 13.61 -9.15
CA ILE A 289 4.09 13.66 -7.84
C ILE A 289 2.98 12.61 -7.73
N ILE A 290 2.15 12.46 -8.76
CA ILE A 290 1.09 11.43 -8.79
C ILE A 290 1.70 10.03 -8.60
N PHE A 291 2.82 9.75 -9.26
CA PHE A 291 3.50 8.46 -9.17
C PHE A 291 4.13 8.22 -7.79
N ASP A 292 4.74 9.23 -7.17
CA ASP A 292 5.24 9.11 -5.80
C ASP A 292 4.10 8.88 -4.80
N ASN A 293 2.95 9.55 -5.00
CA ASN A 293 1.74 9.36 -4.19
C ASN A 293 1.16 7.93 -4.36
N LEU A 294 1.14 7.43 -5.59
CA LEU A 294 0.75 6.05 -5.92
C LEU A 294 1.63 5.04 -5.19
N HIS A 295 2.95 5.14 -5.34
CA HIS A 295 3.91 4.23 -4.74
C HIS A 295 3.84 4.26 -3.21
N SER A 296 3.68 5.46 -2.63
CA SER A 296 3.47 5.62 -1.18
C SER A 296 2.22 4.90 -0.69
N MET A 297 1.13 4.95 -1.46
CA MET A 297 -0.11 4.28 -1.08
C MET A 297 -0.01 2.76 -1.19
N HIS A 298 0.74 2.22 -2.16
CA HIS A 298 1.00 0.77 -2.20
C HIS A 298 1.67 0.25 -0.92
N ASP A 299 2.62 1.02 -0.39
CA ASP A 299 3.30 0.73 0.88
C ASP A 299 2.33 0.86 2.08
N VAL A 300 1.51 1.92 2.11
CA VAL A 300 0.51 2.14 3.17
C VAL A 300 -0.51 1.00 3.22
N VAL A 301 -1.01 0.52 2.08
CA VAL A 301 -1.92 -0.63 2.05
C VAL A 301 -1.21 -1.88 2.59
N SER A 302 0.04 -2.11 2.20
CA SER A 302 0.82 -3.25 2.71
C SER A 302 1.00 -3.18 4.23
N ASP A 303 1.33 -1.99 4.76
CA ASP A 303 1.45 -1.75 6.20
C ASP A 303 0.12 -1.98 6.92
N ILE A 304 -0.99 -1.45 6.39
CA ILE A 304 -2.32 -1.68 6.98
C ILE A 304 -2.63 -3.17 7.01
N LEU A 305 -2.37 -3.93 5.94
CA LEU A 305 -2.66 -5.36 5.88
C LEU A 305 -1.76 -6.17 6.84
N ALA A 306 -0.46 -5.86 6.88
CA ALA A 306 0.52 -6.56 7.70
C ALA A 306 0.47 -6.23 9.20
N ASN A 307 -0.15 -5.11 9.60
CA ASN A 307 -0.10 -4.66 10.99
C ASN A 307 -1.17 -5.33 11.89
N ASP A 308 -0.75 -6.12 12.87
CA ASP A 308 -1.65 -6.82 13.81
C ASP A 308 -2.47 -5.88 14.70
N ALA A 309 -2.00 -4.65 14.95
CA ALA A 309 -2.73 -3.65 15.71
C ALA A 309 -3.90 -3.04 14.94
N VAL A 310 -4.01 -3.29 13.63
CA VAL A 310 -5.23 -3.00 12.85
C VAL A 310 -6.05 -4.29 12.78
N PRO A 311 -7.17 -4.42 13.51
CA PRO A 311 -7.99 -5.63 13.47
C PRO A 311 -8.50 -5.92 12.06
N ARG A 312 -8.73 -7.20 11.73
CA ARG A 312 -9.23 -7.62 10.41
C ARG A 312 -10.47 -6.83 9.96
N SER A 313 -11.41 -6.61 10.87
CA SER A 313 -12.65 -5.85 10.62
C SER A 313 -12.40 -4.36 10.32
N ALA A 314 -11.26 -3.80 10.73
CA ALA A 314 -10.91 -2.40 10.53
C ALA A 314 -10.05 -2.14 9.27
N LYS A 315 -9.41 -3.18 8.70
CA LYS A 315 -8.51 -3.05 7.54
C LYS A 315 -9.14 -2.27 6.39
N ARG A 316 -10.39 -2.59 6.04
CA ARG A 316 -11.14 -1.88 4.98
C ARG A 316 -11.26 -0.39 5.29
N ALA A 317 -11.72 -0.06 6.49
CA ALA A 317 -11.95 1.34 6.88
C ALA A 317 -10.65 2.15 6.81
N GLU A 318 -9.53 1.57 7.25
CA GLU A 318 -8.21 2.19 7.17
C GLU A 318 -7.71 2.35 5.72
N ILE A 319 -7.87 1.33 4.86
CA ILE A 319 -7.48 1.42 3.45
C ILE A 319 -8.29 2.51 2.74
N VAL A 320 -9.60 2.56 2.96
CA VAL A 320 -10.45 3.60 2.36
C VAL A 320 -10.12 4.99 2.92
N ARG A 321 -9.75 5.09 4.21
CA ARG A 321 -9.28 6.35 4.81
C ARG A 321 -7.96 6.80 4.16
N ALA A 322 -6.98 5.92 4.04
CA ALA A 322 -5.72 6.21 3.36
C ALA A 322 -5.96 6.64 1.92
N GLY A 323 -6.81 5.92 1.18
CA GLY A 323 -7.21 6.29 -0.18
C GLY A 323 -7.75 7.71 -0.26
N ARG A 324 -8.70 8.10 0.61
CA ARG A 324 -9.19 9.49 0.65
C ARG A 324 -8.06 10.51 0.88
N LEU A 325 -7.15 10.24 1.81
CA LEU A 325 -6.02 11.12 2.11
C LEU A 325 -5.05 11.25 0.94
N PHE A 326 -4.85 10.21 0.15
CA PHE A 326 -4.00 10.25 -1.04
C PHE A 326 -4.68 10.91 -2.26
N ARG A 327 -6.02 10.97 -2.29
CA ARG A 327 -6.78 11.67 -3.34
C ARG A 327 -7.00 13.15 -3.07
N ASP A 328 -7.11 13.56 -1.81
CA ASP A 328 -7.39 14.95 -1.47
C ASP A 328 -6.19 15.87 -1.76
N ASP A 329 -6.45 17.16 -1.94
CA ASP A 329 -5.42 18.17 -2.20
C ASP A 329 -5.15 19.03 -0.94
N THR A 330 -5.41 18.51 0.26
CA THR A 330 -5.42 19.30 1.51
C THR A 330 -4.66 18.66 2.67
N SER A 331 -4.71 17.34 2.78
CA SER A 331 -4.19 16.61 3.94
C SER A 331 -2.76 16.14 3.68
N TYR A 332 -1.90 16.23 4.70
CA TYR A 332 -0.52 15.74 4.67
C TYR A 332 0.25 16.19 3.42
N LEU A 333 0.30 17.49 3.18
CA LEU A 333 1.00 18.04 2.01
C LEU A 333 2.40 18.49 2.38
N VAL A 334 3.32 18.35 1.43
CA VAL A 334 4.50 19.19 1.36
C VAL A 334 4.09 20.51 0.69
N ALA A 335 4.57 21.65 1.21
CA ALA A 335 4.05 22.98 0.88
C ALA A 335 4.19 23.34 -0.61
N SER A 336 5.25 22.84 -1.27
CA SER A 336 5.55 23.15 -2.67
C SER A 336 6.23 22.01 -3.40
N THR A 337 6.24 22.07 -4.72
CA THR A 337 7.05 21.18 -5.58
C THR A 337 8.54 21.31 -5.27
N GLU A 338 9.02 22.49 -4.89
CA GLU A 338 10.41 22.70 -4.49
C GLU A 338 10.73 21.92 -3.20
N ALA A 339 9.91 22.08 -2.17
CA ALA A 339 10.05 21.33 -0.92
C ALA A 339 9.96 19.82 -1.16
N TRP A 340 9.10 19.34 -2.07
CA TRP A 340 9.07 17.92 -2.45
C TRP A 340 10.38 17.43 -3.09
N ARG A 341 11.00 18.25 -3.97
CA ARG A 341 12.32 17.93 -4.53
C ARG A 341 13.40 17.91 -3.46
N THR A 342 13.41 18.90 -2.56
CA THR A 342 14.35 18.97 -1.43
C THR A 342 14.21 17.75 -0.52
N MET A 343 12.98 17.35 -0.19
CA MET A 343 12.70 16.12 0.57
C MET A 343 13.24 14.89 -0.15
N SER A 344 12.96 14.76 -1.45
CA SER A 344 13.45 13.64 -2.27
C SER A 344 14.98 13.55 -2.28
N GLN A 345 15.67 14.69 -2.31
CA GLN A 345 17.13 14.75 -2.24
C GLN A 345 17.66 14.36 -0.85
N HIS A 346 17.04 14.87 0.23
CA HIS A 346 17.45 14.56 1.60
C HIS A 346 17.23 13.10 2.00
N MET A 347 16.28 12.42 1.37
CA MET A 347 16.10 10.97 1.53
C MET A 347 17.30 10.16 0.99
N GLY A 348 18.16 10.76 0.16
CA GLY A 348 19.40 10.18 -0.36
C GLY A 348 19.16 9.24 -1.54
N ILE A 349 19.61 9.64 -2.73
CA ILE A 349 19.42 8.86 -3.97
C ILE A 349 20.08 7.47 -3.88
N GLU A 350 21.19 7.37 -3.15
CA GLU A 350 21.89 6.13 -2.83
C GLU A 350 21.05 5.15 -2.00
N ASN A 351 20.13 5.67 -1.17
CA ASN A 351 19.19 4.86 -0.41
C ASN A 351 18.00 4.42 -1.28
N MET A 352 17.78 5.05 -2.42
CA MET A 352 16.68 4.75 -3.33
C MET A 352 17.07 3.81 -4.47
N GLY A 353 18.33 3.36 -4.52
CA GLY A 353 18.85 2.53 -5.62
C GLY A 353 19.65 3.29 -6.68
N GLY A 354 19.86 4.60 -6.51
CA GLY A 354 20.67 5.44 -7.40
C GLY A 354 19.88 6.10 -8.55
N PRO A 355 20.55 6.91 -9.39
CA PRO A 355 19.92 7.54 -10.54
C PRO A 355 19.61 6.50 -11.63
N ALA A 356 18.57 6.75 -12.44
CA ALA A 356 18.16 5.84 -13.50
C ALA A 356 19.05 5.87 -14.76
N VAL A 357 19.86 6.92 -14.93
CA VAL A 357 20.85 7.09 -16.01
C VAL A 357 22.14 7.70 -15.43
N GLY A 358 23.23 7.66 -16.19
CA GLY A 358 24.51 8.28 -15.78
C GLY A 358 25.16 7.63 -14.54
N PHE A 359 24.77 6.40 -14.21
CA PHE A 359 25.30 5.68 -13.05
C PHE A 359 26.58 4.90 -13.37
N THR A 360 27.38 4.59 -12.35
CA THR A 360 28.57 3.73 -12.46
C THR A 360 28.18 2.24 -12.43
N PRO A 361 29.02 1.27 -12.86
CA PRO A 361 28.63 -0.15 -12.82
C PRO A 361 28.30 -0.72 -11.43
N ALA A 362 28.90 -0.17 -10.37
CA ALA A 362 28.62 -0.57 -9.00
C ALA A 362 27.27 -0.01 -8.52
N LEU A 363 26.57 -0.74 -7.65
CA LEU A 363 25.42 -0.17 -6.94
C LEU A 363 25.89 0.86 -5.92
N PRO A 364 25.13 1.95 -5.69
CA PRO A 364 25.46 2.89 -4.64
C PRO A 364 25.41 2.19 -3.27
N THR A 365 26.26 2.64 -2.35
CA THR A 365 26.21 2.17 -0.96
C THR A 365 25.18 3.00 -0.20
N PRO A 366 24.14 2.39 0.40
CA PRO A 366 23.18 3.12 1.21
C PRO A 366 23.87 3.87 2.36
N THR A 367 23.42 5.09 2.61
CA THR A 367 23.88 5.98 3.69
C THR A 367 23.04 5.84 4.96
N VAL A 368 22.00 5.01 4.95
CA VAL A 368 21.24 4.64 6.14
C VAL A 368 21.01 3.14 6.24
N THR A 369 20.78 2.67 7.47
CA THR A 369 20.30 1.30 7.72
C THR A 369 18.96 1.05 7.05
N TYR A 370 18.75 -0.19 6.60
CA TYR A 370 17.47 -0.62 6.03
C TYR A 370 16.30 -0.29 6.97
N GLY A 371 15.20 0.24 6.41
CA GLY A 371 14.00 0.61 7.15
C GLY A 371 14.08 1.94 7.90
N ALA A 372 15.15 2.73 7.73
CA ALA A 372 15.28 4.05 8.37
C ALA A 372 14.09 4.98 8.04
N VAL A 373 13.71 5.82 8.99
CA VAL A 373 12.61 6.79 8.88
C VAL A 373 13.16 8.19 9.08
N MET A 374 13.12 8.98 8.02
CA MET A 374 13.57 10.37 8.01
C MET A 374 12.34 11.28 8.10
N SER A 375 12.31 12.12 9.12
CA SER A 375 11.28 13.16 9.24
C SER A 375 11.75 14.42 8.54
N HIS A 376 10.81 15.06 7.85
CA HIS A 376 11.05 16.26 7.07
C HIS A 376 10.13 17.39 7.53
N ASP A 377 10.62 18.60 7.43
CA ASP A 377 9.81 19.79 7.54
C ASP A 377 8.93 19.94 6.30
N ASP A 378 7.61 19.98 6.46
CA ASP A 378 6.69 19.99 5.31
C ASP A 378 6.74 21.31 4.53
N SER A 379 7.27 22.40 5.11
CA SER A 379 7.35 23.71 4.45
C SER A 379 8.55 23.83 3.52
N THR A 380 9.67 23.24 3.91
CA THR A 380 10.96 23.34 3.20
C THR A 380 11.42 22.02 2.57
N GLY A 381 10.84 20.90 2.98
CA GLY A 381 11.29 19.55 2.61
C GLY A 381 12.59 19.11 3.27
N ARG A 382 13.22 19.94 4.12
CA ARG A 382 14.50 19.60 4.74
C ARG A 382 14.32 18.49 5.77
N MET A 383 15.26 17.55 5.81
CA MET A 383 15.29 16.56 6.88
C MET A 383 15.55 17.26 8.21
N VAL A 384 14.72 16.96 9.22
CA VAL A 384 14.82 17.53 10.57
C VAL A 384 15.19 16.50 11.63
N ALA A 385 14.92 15.21 11.38
CA ALA A 385 15.24 14.14 12.31
C ALA A 385 15.29 12.77 11.62
N MET A 386 15.90 11.79 12.28
CA MET A 386 15.79 10.38 11.95
C MET A 386 15.12 9.64 13.10
N LYS A 387 13.84 9.27 12.95
CA LYS A 387 13.05 8.62 14.02
C LYS A 387 13.41 7.16 14.25
N TYR A 388 13.88 6.49 13.20
CA TYR A 388 14.28 5.09 13.23
C TYR A 388 15.43 4.85 12.25
N GLY A 389 16.30 3.89 12.56
CA GLY A 389 17.52 3.63 11.81
C GLY A 389 18.66 4.57 12.19
N ARG A 390 19.79 4.45 11.49
CA ARG A 390 20.97 5.31 11.67
C ARG A 390 21.69 5.52 10.35
N ALA A 391 22.48 6.59 10.26
CA ALA A 391 23.42 6.78 9.17
C ALA A 391 24.49 5.66 9.14
N THR A 392 24.89 5.26 7.95
CA THR A 392 25.93 4.25 7.69
C THR A 392 27.10 4.91 6.96
N GLY A 393 28.22 5.14 7.66
CA GLY A 393 29.45 5.70 7.10
C GLY A 393 29.96 6.97 7.80
N ALA A 394 31.11 7.48 7.36
CA ALA A 394 31.81 8.64 7.94
C ALA A 394 31.07 9.99 7.76
N HIS A 395 30.00 10.04 6.95
CA HIS A 395 29.11 11.21 6.85
C HIS A 395 28.15 11.38 8.05
N GLY A 396 28.16 10.45 9.02
CA GLY A 396 27.44 10.59 10.28
C GLY A 396 27.96 11.70 11.21
N ALA A 397 29.03 12.41 10.86
CA ALA A 397 29.65 13.43 11.70
C ALA A 397 29.24 14.89 11.38
N THR A 398 28.53 15.16 10.27
CA THR A 398 28.23 16.55 9.85
C THR A 398 26.76 16.93 9.78
N ALA A 399 25.84 16.02 10.12
CA ALA A 399 24.39 16.31 10.15
C ALA A 399 23.88 16.74 11.55
N GLY A 400 24.76 17.22 12.43
CA GLY A 400 24.42 17.64 13.81
C GLY A 400 25.18 18.87 14.30
N GLY A 401 25.74 19.69 13.42
CA GLY A 401 26.42 20.95 13.78
C GLY A 401 25.46 22.11 13.92
N GLY A 402 24.47 21.99 14.81
CA GLY A 402 23.70 23.12 15.32
C GLY A 402 24.21 23.42 16.72
N GLU A 403 24.88 24.54 16.86
CA GLU A 403 25.41 25.12 18.10
C GLU A 403 24.36 25.05 19.22
N VAL A 404 24.54 24.12 20.16
CA VAL A 404 23.77 24.09 21.40
C VAL A 404 24.55 24.91 22.41
N ASP A 405 24.07 26.12 22.64
CA ASP A 405 24.57 27.04 23.64
C ASP A 405 24.39 26.42 25.04
N HIS A 406 25.49 25.87 25.59
CA HIS A 406 25.55 25.32 26.94
C HIS A 406 25.75 26.45 27.95
N ALA A 407 24.70 27.24 28.20
CA ALA A 407 24.72 28.22 29.28
C ALA A 407 23.31 28.49 29.84
N ALA A 408 22.72 27.47 30.46
CA ALA A 408 21.87 27.61 31.65
C ALA A 408 21.17 26.27 31.87
N MET A 409 21.55 25.54 32.93
CA MET A 409 20.66 24.71 33.73
C MET A 409 21.43 24.40 35.00
N GLY A 410 21.08 25.15 36.06
CA GLY A 410 21.69 25.08 37.37
C GLY A 410 21.48 23.72 38.02
N HIS A 411 22.47 23.36 38.83
CA HIS A 411 22.37 22.27 39.80
C HIS A 411 21.25 22.53 40.81
N GLY A 412 20.36 21.55 40.94
CA GLY A 412 19.43 21.40 42.06
C GLY A 412 19.47 19.93 42.51
N PRO A 413 19.57 19.64 43.82
CA PRO A 413 20.19 18.40 44.29
C PRO A 413 19.20 17.24 44.43
N THR A 414 19.77 16.04 44.31
CA THR A 414 19.18 14.73 44.55
C THR A 414 18.69 14.57 46.00
N PRO A 415 17.53 13.94 46.27
CA PRO A 415 17.17 13.51 47.60
C PRO A 415 17.56 12.05 47.83
N ALA A 416 18.11 11.76 49.00
CA ALA A 416 18.08 10.44 49.63
C ALA A 416 17.81 10.62 51.13
N ALA A 417 16.85 9.82 51.62
CA ALA A 417 16.23 9.79 52.95
C ALA A 417 15.16 10.86 53.22
#